data_AF-A0A953TJG2-F1
#
_entry.id   AF-A0A953TJG2-F1
#
_cell.length_a   1.000
_cell.length_b   1.000
_cell.length_c   1.000
_cell.angle_alpha   90.00
_cell.angle_beta   90.00
_cell.angle_gamma   90.00
#
_symmetry.space_group_name_H-M   'P 1'
#
loop_
_entity.id
_entity.type
_entity.pdbx_description
1 polymer ?
#
loop_
_entity_poly.entity_id
_entity_poly.type
_entity_poly.pdbx_seq_one_letter_code
_entity_poly.pdbx_strand_id
1 'polypeptide(L)'
;IIRHGIEFKMPVILSRPQEILYTLTYKLQNLNRVYFTALGLLLLENLLIAATPNLPHHAELMRKVALYFFYIHIISVTAFRTVILIDHLAKKKLVREVLMQTPWKRAIKAKTNITLEIAHAYCTGVLTHIITMAPWYLIIIYSRFSVILLPIMALISIVIHLRWAKVFNAWFYRDHWVGHNSEFEFLFLHGPHHDAIPSGMIAVAENGFLEGFLRFTLGAPIAFYNPFVSFLLYMIEIPVDIRGHQYIPGIFPRLPRSFMERFQHSTHHYGPLEPYSIASKSDGASISADFNRIVESWVPDEVKNSIELDEKLTGFKWDNPTYRKTLSLWDKYQV
;
A
#
# COMPACT_ATOMS: atom_id res chain seq x y z
N ILE A 1 -3.32 -7.73 24.30
CA ILE A 1 -3.66 -8.71 25.36
C ILE A 1 -2.95 -10.07 25.15
N ILE A 2 -3.25 -10.83 24.08
CA ILE A 2 -2.72 -12.20 23.92
C ILE A 2 -1.20 -12.26 23.63
N ARG A 3 -0.62 -11.26 22.94
CA ARG A 3 0.81 -11.27 22.53
C ARG A 3 1.74 -10.42 23.41
N HIS A 4 1.25 -9.29 23.92
CA HIS A 4 2.06 -8.29 24.65
C HIS A 4 1.64 -8.10 26.11
N GLY A 5 0.67 -8.87 26.61
CA GLY A 5 0.09 -8.68 27.94
C GLY A 5 -0.81 -7.43 28.01
N ILE A 6 -1.02 -6.94 29.23
CA ILE A 6 -1.67 -5.67 29.55
C ILE A 6 -0.67 -4.91 30.41
N GLU A 7 -0.25 -3.73 29.96
CA GLU A 7 0.56 -2.81 30.74
C GLU A 7 -0.20 -1.48 30.82
N PHE A 8 -0.43 -0.99 32.03
CA PHE A 8 -1.06 0.31 32.23
C PHE A 8 -0.02 1.39 32.01
N LYS A 9 -0.02 1.97 30.81
CA LYS A 9 0.79 3.13 30.44
C LYS A 9 -0.11 4.28 30.05
N MET A 10 0.33 5.51 30.30
CA MET A 10 -0.35 6.68 29.76
C MET A 10 -0.25 6.62 28.23
N PRO A 11 -1.37 6.62 27.49
CA PRO A 11 -1.34 6.66 26.04
C PRO A 11 -0.55 7.87 25.55
N VAL A 12 0.31 7.68 24.54
CA VAL A 12 1.14 8.78 23.99
C VAL A 12 0.27 9.96 23.51
N ILE A 13 -0.93 9.68 22.99
CA ILE A 13 -1.88 10.73 22.59
C ILE A 13 -2.32 11.65 23.74
N LEU A 14 -2.35 11.14 24.98
CA LEU A 14 -2.71 11.94 26.16
C LEU A 14 -1.50 12.66 26.77
N SER A 15 -0.31 12.04 26.73
CA SER A 15 0.91 12.66 27.26
C SER A 15 1.54 13.67 26.31
N ARG A 16 1.33 13.53 25.00
CA ARG A 16 1.85 14.40 23.94
C ARG A 16 0.79 14.72 22.88
N PRO A 17 -0.30 15.42 23.24
CA PRO A 17 -1.38 15.73 22.30
C PRO A 17 -0.93 16.61 21.12
N GLN A 18 0.15 17.38 21.26
CA GLN A 18 0.75 18.17 20.18
C GLN A 18 1.22 17.32 18.99
N GLU A 19 1.49 16.02 19.18
CA GLU A 19 1.87 15.10 18.10
C GLU A 19 0.79 14.97 17.02
N ILE A 20 -0.49 15.17 17.37
CA ILE A 20 -1.59 15.21 16.40
C ILE A 20 -1.42 16.40 15.45
N LEU A 21 -1.09 17.57 15.99
CA LEU A 21 -0.87 18.78 15.20
C LEU A 21 0.40 18.66 14.35
N TYR A 22 1.46 18.06 14.88
CA TYR A 22 2.69 17.81 14.13
C TYR A 22 2.47 16.82 12.98
N THR A 23 1.74 15.73 13.25
CA THR A 23 1.33 14.77 12.22
C THR A 23 0.58 15.50 11.10
N LEU A 24 -0.47 16.26 11.43
CA LEU A 24 -1.24 17.00 10.43
C LEU A 24 -0.38 17.99 9.65
N THR A 25 0.45 18.77 10.35
CA THR A 25 1.34 19.77 9.74
C THR A 25 2.31 19.11 8.76
N TYR A 26 2.92 18.00 9.16
CA TYR A 26 3.84 17.25 8.33
C TYR A 26 3.14 16.65 7.10
N LYS A 27 1.97 16.01 7.24
CA LYS A 27 1.22 15.48 6.09
C LYS A 27 0.87 16.60 5.10
N LEU A 28 0.48 17.78 5.59
CA LEU A 28 0.23 18.97 4.75
C LEU A 28 1.51 19.46 4.05
N GLN A 29 2.65 19.50 4.74
CA GLN A 29 3.94 19.87 4.15
C GLN A 29 4.43 18.87 3.11
N ASN A 30 4.07 17.59 3.26
CA ASN A 30 4.42 16.55 2.30
C ASN A 30 3.49 16.54 1.07
N LEU A 31 2.44 17.36 1.00
CA LEU A 31 1.56 17.43 -0.17
C LEU A 31 2.30 17.90 -1.42
N ASN A 32 2.13 17.16 -2.52
CA ASN A 32 2.69 17.53 -3.82
C ASN A 32 1.72 18.41 -4.63
N ARG A 33 2.23 19.25 -5.54
CA ARG A 33 1.39 20.04 -6.47
C ARG A 33 0.43 19.18 -7.30
N VAL A 34 0.82 17.94 -7.60
CA VAL A 34 -0.01 16.98 -8.34
C VAL A 34 -1.31 16.66 -7.58
N TYR A 35 -1.27 16.58 -6.25
CA TYR A 35 -2.45 16.41 -5.39
C TYR A 35 -3.46 17.54 -5.60
N PHE A 36 -3.01 18.80 -5.54
CA PHE A 36 -3.89 19.96 -5.74
C PHE A 36 -4.44 20.04 -7.17
N THR A 37 -3.69 19.54 -8.15
CA THR A 37 -4.15 19.46 -9.55
C THR A 37 -5.32 18.48 -9.69
N ALA A 38 -5.22 17.30 -9.06
CA ALA A 38 -6.30 16.31 -9.05
C ALA A 38 -7.55 16.83 -8.34
N LEU A 39 -7.38 17.45 -7.17
CA LEU A 39 -8.47 18.07 -6.43
C LEU A 39 -9.13 19.20 -7.23
N GLY A 40 -8.32 20.06 -7.86
CA GLY A 40 -8.81 21.12 -8.75
C GLY A 40 -9.60 20.59 -9.94
N LEU A 41 -9.18 19.46 -10.53
CA LEU A 41 -9.92 18.80 -11.62
C LEU A 41 -11.30 18.31 -11.15
N LEU A 42 -11.38 17.67 -9.98
CA LEU A 42 -12.64 17.23 -9.38
C LEU A 42 -13.59 18.43 -9.13
N LEU A 43 -13.06 19.50 -8.54
CA LEU A 43 -13.84 20.72 -8.28
C LEU A 43 -14.30 21.38 -9.59
N LEU A 44 -13.45 21.41 -10.61
CA LEU A 44 -13.80 21.94 -11.93
C LEU A 44 -14.93 21.13 -12.57
N GLU A 45 -14.89 19.80 -12.51
CA GLU A 45 -15.98 18.97 -13.02
C GLU A 45 -17.31 19.29 -12.31
N ASN A 46 -17.28 19.40 -10.98
CA ASN A 46 -18.48 19.74 -10.20
C ASN A 46 -19.02 21.14 -10.52
N LEU A 47 -18.13 22.11 -10.73
CA LEU A 47 -18.49 23.46 -11.16
C LEU A 47 -19.12 23.45 -12.56
N LEU A 48 -18.54 22.72 -13.51
CA LEU A 48 -19.08 22.59 -14.87
C LEU A 48 -20.48 21.98 -14.84
N ILE A 49 -20.69 20.88 -14.09
CA ILE A 49 -22.01 20.26 -13.93
C ILE A 49 -23.02 21.26 -13.36
N ALA A 50 -22.63 22.07 -12.38
CA ALA A 50 -23.50 23.07 -11.78
C ALA A 50 -23.81 24.23 -12.75
N ALA A 51 -22.83 24.64 -13.57
CA ALA A 51 -22.95 25.74 -14.52
C ALA A 51 -23.72 25.35 -15.80
N THR A 52 -23.76 24.06 -16.16
CA THR A 52 -24.43 23.57 -17.38
C THR A 52 -25.54 22.55 -17.07
N PRO A 53 -26.56 22.91 -16.26
CA PRO A 53 -27.58 21.96 -15.80
C PRO A 53 -28.42 21.33 -16.92
N ASN A 54 -28.47 21.97 -18.09
CA ASN A 54 -29.23 21.50 -19.25
C ASN A 54 -28.48 20.44 -20.08
N LEU A 55 -27.19 20.21 -19.82
CA LEU A 55 -26.45 19.16 -20.50
C LEU A 55 -26.74 17.79 -19.86
N PRO A 56 -26.71 16.70 -20.64
CA PRO A 56 -27.00 15.36 -20.15
C PRO A 56 -25.83 14.78 -19.33
N HIS A 57 -25.52 15.39 -18.19
CA HIS A 57 -24.42 14.97 -17.34
C HIS A 57 -24.65 13.58 -16.72
N HIS A 58 -25.91 13.19 -16.51
CA HIS A 58 -26.30 11.91 -15.90
C HIS A 58 -25.55 11.60 -14.58
N ALA A 59 -25.42 12.60 -13.70
CA ALA A 59 -24.62 12.47 -12.47
C ALA A 59 -25.08 11.34 -11.54
N GLU A 60 -26.39 11.11 -11.43
CA GLU A 60 -26.91 9.99 -10.63
C GLU A 60 -26.56 8.61 -11.20
N LEU A 61 -26.49 8.48 -12.54
CA LEU A 61 -26.00 7.25 -13.17
C LEU A 61 -24.53 7.04 -12.85
N MET A 62 -23.70 8.09 -12.99
CA MET A 62 -22.28 8.00 -12.67
C MET A 62 -22.03 7.65 -11.20
N ARG A 63 -22.84 8.18 -10.27
CA ARG A 63 -22.77 7.81 -8.86
C ARG A 63 -23.04 6.32 -8.64
N LYS A 64 -24.08 5.77 -9.28
CA LYS A 64 -24.39 4.32 -9.22
C LYS A 64 -23.26 3.48 -9.79
N VAL A 65 -22.73 3.85 -10.95
CA VAL A 65 -21.59 3.15 -11.58
C VAL A 65 -20.35 3.20 -10.68
N ALA A 66 -20.05 4.36 -10.10
CA ALA A 66 -18.94 4.53 -9.18
C ALA A 66 -19.09 3.65 -7.93
N LEU A 67 -20.29 3.56 -7.36
CA LEU A 67 -20.58 2.65 -6.25
C LEU A 67 -20.40 1.18 -6.66
N TYR A 68 -20.84 0.78 -7.86
CA TYR A 68 -20.57 -0.57 -8.35
C TYR A 68 -19.07 -0.85 -8.46
N PHE A 69 -18.29 0.07 -9.04
CA PHE A 69 -16.83 -0.07 -9.09
C PHE A 69 -16.21 -0.16 -7.69
N PHE A 70 -16.66 0.66 -6.76
CA PHE A 70 -16.23 0.61 -5.36
C PHE A 70 -16.46 -0.77 -4.74
N TYR A 71 -17.69 -1.29 -4.82
CA TYR A 71 -18.04 -2.60 -4.24
C TYR A 71 -17.36 -3.76 -4.97
N ILE A 72 -17.27 -3.73 -6.30
CA ILE A 72 -16.54 -4.73 -7.08
C ILE A 72 -15.08 -4.77 -6.61
N HIS A 73 -14.42 -3.63 -6.47
CA HIS A 73 -13.04 -3.57 -5.98
C HIS A 73 -12.89 -4.19 -4.58
N ILE A 74 -13.71 -3.76 -3.61
CA ILE A 74 -13.68 -4.29 -2.24
C ILE A 74 -13.89 -5.81 -2.24
N ILE A 75 -14.89 -6.30 -2.97
CA ILE A 75 -15.21 -7.74 -3.04
C ILE A 75 -14.06 -8.51 -3.71
N SER A 76 -13.57 -8.06 -4.86
CA SER A 76 -12.53 -8.76 -5.62
C SER A 76 -11.21 -8.86 -4.84
N VAL A 77 -10.75 -7.75 -4.24
CA VAL A 77 -9.51 -7.75 -3.46
C VAL A 77 -9.68 -8.52 -2.15
N THR A 78 -10.84 -8.42 -1.49
CA THR A 78 -11.11 -9.24 -0.30
C THR A 78 -11.14 -10.72 -0.65
N ALA A 79 -11.78 -11.12 -1.74
CA ALA A 79 -11.78 -12.50 -2.21
C ALA A 79 -10.35 -12.99 -2.53
N PHE A 80 -9.54 -12.18 -3.21
CA PHE A 80 -8.14 -12.49 -3.46
C PHE A 80 -7.37 -12.70 -2.14
N ARG A 81 -7.55 -11.83 -1.15
CA ARG A 81 -6.96 -11.95 0.19
C ARG A 81 -7.46 -13.18 0.95
N THR A 82 -8.73 -13.56 0.80
CA THR A 82 -9.31 -14.77 1.40
C THR A 82 -8.69 -16.04 0.81
N VAL A 83 -8.38 -16.06 -0.48
CA VAL A 83 -7.64 -17.19 -1.09
C VAL A 83 -6.25 -17.32 -0.46
N ILE A 84 -5.56 -16.19 -0.24
CA ILE A 84 -4.26 -16.15 0.46
C ILE A 84 -4.40 -16.70 1.89
N LEU A 85 -5.43 -16.29 2.62
CA LEU A 85 -5.72 -16.80 3.97
C LEU A 85 -5.89 -18.32 3.98
N ILE A 86 -6.69 -18.86 3.06
CA ILE A 86 -6.95 -20.31 2.96
C ILE A 86 -5.63 -21.06 2.74
N ASP A 87 -4.77 -20.58 1.83
CA ASP A 87 -3.48 -21.24 1.56
C ASP A 87 -2.52 -21.15 2.77
N HIS A 88 -2.49 -20.00 3.48
CA HIS A 88 -1.73 -19.85 4.72
C HIS A 88 -2.21 -20.81 5.82
N LEU A 89 -3.53 -20.96 5.99
CA LEU A 89 -4.11 -21.87 6.97
C LEU A 89 -3.82 -23.34 6.63
N ALA A 90 -3.94 -23.71 5.36
CA ALA A 90 -3.62 -25.05 4.87
C ALA A 90 -2.12 -25.37 5.09
N LYS A 91 -1.24 -24.39 4.86
CA LYS A 91 0.22 -24.52 4.98
C LYS A 91 0.78 -23.91 6.28
N LYS A 92 -0.01 -23.83 7.34
CA LYS A 92 0.38 -23.16 8.60
C LYS A 92 1.67 -23.68 9.25
N LYS A 93 2.03 -24.95 9.01
CA LYS A 93 3.31 -25.52 9.45
C LYS A 93 4.49 -24.88 8.72
N LEU A 94 4.38 -24.71 7.40
CA LEU A 94 5.37 -24.02 6.57
C LEU A 94 5.49 -22.55 6.97
N VAL A 95 4.35 -21.85 7.15
CA VAL A 95 4.33 -20.46 7.66
C VAL A 95 5.20 -20.34 8.92
N ARG A 96 4.94 -21.22 9.90
CA ARG A 96 5.70 -21.25 11.14
C ARG A 96 7.18 -21.53 10.92
N GLU A 97 7.50 -22.54 10.12
CA GLU A 97 8.88 -22.95 9.85
C GLU A 97 9.71 -21.82 9.23
N VAL A 98 9.16 -21.14 8.22
CA VAL A 98 9.78 -19.97 7.60
C VAL A 98 9.99 -18.87 8.63
N LEU A 99 8.94 -18.47 9.37
CA LEU A 99 9.03 -17.36 10.31
C LEU A 99 10.04 -17.63 11.45
N MET A 100 10.18 -18.88 11.90
CA MET A 100 11.20 -19.30 12.88
C MET A 100 12.64 -19.15 12.38
N GLN A 101 12.85 -19.09 11.06
CA GLN A 101 14.15 -18.81 10.47
C GLN A 101 14.41 -17.31 10.32
N THR A 102 13.43 -16.44 10.54
CA THR A 102 13.59 -14.98 10.46
C THR A 102 13.65 -14.34 11.87
N PRO A 103 13.86 -13.02 11.99
CA PRO A 103 13.79 -12.36 13.30
C PRO A 103 12.42 -12.45 13.99
N TRP A 104 11.35 -12.83 13.27
CA TRP A 104 10.05 -13.18 13.83
C TRP A 104 10.10 -14.34 14.84
N LYS A 105 11.17 -15.14 14.87
CA LYS A 105 11.41 -16.14 15.93
C LYS A 105 11.38 -15.55 17.36
N ARG A 106 11.59 -14.24 17.50
CA ARG A 106 11.48 -13.52 18.78
C ARG A 106 10.01 -13.39 19.24
N ALA A 107 9.10 -13.20 18.29
CA ALA A 107 7.66 -13.07 18.53
C ALA A 107 6.94 -14.41 18.51
N ILE A 108 7.31 -15.31 17.60
CA ILE A 108 6.72 -16.63 17.44
C ILE A 108 7.52 -17.63 18.28
N LYS A 109 6.97 -18.00 19.43
CA LYS A 109 7.56 -18.97 20.37
C LYS A 109 6.96 -20.36 20.15
N ALA A 110 7.54 -21.38 20.79
CA ALA A 110 7.10 -22.78 20.72
C ALA A 110 5.59 -22.97 20.97
N LYS A 111 4.98 -22.17 21.85
CA LYS A 111 3.55 -22.24 22.19
C LYS A 111 2.65 -21.26 21.41
N THR A 112 3.21 -20.41 20.54
CA THR A 112 2.42 -19.45 19.76
C THR A 112 1.49 -20.19 18.81
N ASN A 113 0.20 -19.87 18.84
CA ASN A 113 -0.79 -20.42 17.91
C ASN A 113 -0.69 -19.68 16.56
N ILE A 114 -0.02 -20.31 15.60
CA ILE A 114 0.20 -19.70 14.28
C ILE A 114 -1.11 -19.38 13.53
N THR A 115 -2.19 -20.13 13.80
CA THR A 115 -3.51 -19.88 13.21
C THR A 115 -4.03 -18.50 13.61
N LEU A 116 -3.80 -18.08 14.85
CA LEU A 116 -4.23 -16.77 15.33
C LEU A 116 -3.39 -15.64 14.70
N GLU A 117 -2.10 -15.85 14.49
CA GLU A 117 -1.24 -14.87 13.81
C GLU A 117 -1.65 -14.71 12.34
N ILE A 118 -1.99 -15.80 11.66
CA ILE A 118 -2.53 -15.80 10.29
C ILE A 118 -3.87 -15.06 10.24
N ALA A 119 -4.79 -15.34 11.17
CA ALA A 119 -6.08 -14.66 11.25
C ALA A 119 -5.92 -13.17 11.57
N HIS A 120 -4.99 -12.82 12.47
CA HIS A 120 -4.67 -11.44 12.80
C HIS A 120 -4.19 -10.67 11.56
N ALA A 121 -3.24 -11.22 10.80
CA ALA A 121 -2.77 -10.62 9.55
C ALA A 121 -3.90 -10.39 8.54
N TYR A 122 -4.81 -11.35 8.38
CA TYR A 122 -5.98 -11.19 7.52
C TYR A 122 -6.90 -10.07 7.99
N CYS A 123 -7.24 -10.03 9.29
CA CYS A 123 -8.11 -9.00 9.86
C CYS A 123 -7.47 -7.61 9.73
N THR A 124 -6.18 -7.47 10.00
CA THR A 124 -5.42 -6.22 9.82
C THR A 124 -5.49 -5.74 8.37
N GLY A 125 -5.27 -6.65 7.42
CA GLY A 125 -5.35 -6.35 5.99
C GLY A 125 -6.73 -5.90 5.52
N VAL A 126 -7.79 -6.62 5.91
CA VAL A 126 -9.17 -6.26 5.55
C VAL A 126 -9.56 -4.92 6.15
N LEU A 127 -9.24 -4.70 7.42
CA LEU A 127 -9.55 -3.45 8.11
C LEU A 127 -8.83 -2.27 7.46
N THR A 128 -7.52 -2.40 7.22
CA THR A 128 -6.71 -1.38 6.53
C THR A 128 -7.24 -1.12 5.13
N HIS A 129 -7.73 -2.15 4.42
CA HIS A 129 -8.32 -1.99 3.10
C HIS A 129 -9.57 -1.12 3.15
N ILE A 130 -10.51 -1.43 4.04
CA ILE A 130 -11.74 -0.65 4.21
C ILE A 130 -11.42 0.81 4.49
N ILE A 131 -10.48 1.09 5.40
CA ILE A 131 -10.11 2.46 5.77
C ILE A 131 -9.40 3.20 4.62
N THR A 132 -8.51 2.53 3.90
CA THR A 132 -7.82 3.09 2.73
C THR A 132 -8.81 3.51 1.64
N MET A 133 -9.91 2.79 1.48
CA MET A 133 -10.93 3.08 0.47
C MET A 133 -11.96 4.12 0.93
N ALA A 134 -12.01 4.47 2.22
CA ALA A 134 -13.00 5.40 2.76
C ALA A 134 -12.95 6.80 2.11
N PRO A 135 -11.78 7.42 1.84
CA PRO A 135 -11.73 8.70 1.14
C PRO A 135 -12.38 8.65 -0.24
N TRP A 136 -12.15 7.59 -1.02
CA TRP A 136 -12.78 7.44 -2.33
C TRP A 136 -14.31 7.27 -2.23
N TYR A 137 -14.79 6.50 -1.24
CA TYR A 137 -16.22 6.39 -0.96
C TYR A 137 -16.85 7.76 -0.67
N LEU A 138 -16.22 8.56 0.20
CA LEU A 138 -16.68 9.91 0.51
C LEU A 138 -16.74 10.80 -0.74
N ILE A 139 -15.72 10.75 -1.60
CA ILE A 139 -15.72 11.50 -2.85
C ILE A 139 -16.87 11.07 -3.77
N ILE A 140 -17.14 9.76 -3.89
CA ILE A 140 -18.28 9.23 -4.67
C ILE A 140 -19.63 9.76 -4.14
N ILE A 141 -19.80 9.82 -2.82
CA ILE A 141 -21.06 10.24 -2.20
C ILE A 141 -21.27 11.76 -2.31
N TYR A 142 -20.21 12.54 -2.10
CA TYR A 142 -20.34 14.00 -1.97
C TYR A 142 -20.02 14.79 -3.23
N SER A 143 -19.46 14.14 -4.27
CA SER A 143 -19.15 14.79 -5.55
C SER A 143 -20.07 14.30 -6.67
N ARG A 144 -20.18 15.09 -7.73
CA ARG A 144 -20.87 14.76 -8.97
C ARG A 144 -19.84 14.47 -10.06
N PHE A 145 -20.13 13.46 -10.87
CA PHE A 145 -19.34 13.07 -12.03
C PHE A 145 -20.23 13.07 -13.27
N SER A 146 -19.67 13.38 -14.43
CA SER A 146 -20.43 13.53 -15.66
C SER A 146 -20.08 12.47 -16.69
N VAL A 147 -21.11 11.85 -17.28
CA VAL A 147 -20.95 10.92 -18.42
C VAL A 147 -20.31 11.62 -19.62
N ILE A 148 -20.76 12.82 -19.98
CA ILE A 148 -20.26 13.53 -21.16
C ILE A 148 -18.85 14.08 -20.99
N LEU A 149 -18.43 14.39 -19.75
CA LEU A 149 -17.07 14.84 -19.46
C LEU A 149 -16.11 13.67 -19.25
N LEU A 150 -16.61 12.45 -19.05
CA LEU A 150 -15.83 11.26 -18.69
C LEU A 150 -14.59 11.05 -19.58
N PRO A 151 -14.64 11.12 -20.93
CA PRO A 151 -13.46 10.87 -21.75
C PRO A 151 -12.31 11.85 -21.47
N ILE A 152 -12.64 13.13 -21.32
CA ILE A 152 -11.67 14.20 -21.07
C ILE A 152 -11.16 14.09 -19.63
N MET A 153 -12.05 13.91 -18.66
CA MET A 153 -11.66 13.76 -17.24
C MET A 153 -10.79 12.52 -17.02
N ALA A 154 -11.07 11.41 -17.73
CA ALA A 154 -10.25 10.21 -17.71
C ALA A 154 -8.84 10.46 -18.27
N LEU A 155 -8.73 11.09 -19.44
CA LEU A 155 -7.45 11.40 -20.03
C LEU A 155 -6.61 12.30 -19.12
N ILE A 156 -7.20 13.37 -18.58
CA ILE A 156 -6.49 14.28 -17.67
C ILE A 156 -6.09 13.55 -16.38
N SER A 157 -6.96 12.71 -15.81
CA SER A 157 -6.64 11.92 -14.61
C SER A 157 -5.44 11.00 -14.83
N ILE A 158 -5.34 10.35 -16.00
CA ILE A 158 -4.19 9.52 -16.37
C ILE A 158 -2.91 10.37 -16.45
N VAL A 159 -2.97 11.54 -17.10
CA VAL A 159 -1.81 12.45 -17.17
C VAL A 159 -1.35 12.92 -15.79
N ILE A 160 -2.30 13.26 -14.91
CA ILE A 160 -2.01 13.63 -13.51
C ILE A 160 -1.35 12.45 -12.78
N HIS A 161 -1.88 11.23 -12.95
CA HIS A 161 -1.32 10.04 -12.31
C HIS A 161 0.09 9.71 -12.80
N LEU A 162 0.38 9.85 -14.09
CA LEU A 162 1.75 9.67 -14.61
C LEU A 162 2.73 10.69 -14.01
N ARG A 163 2.27 11.92 -13.73
CA ARG A 163 3.08 12.92 -13.00
C ARG A 163 3.23 12.57 -11.52
N TRP A 164 2.19 12.01 -10.90
CA TRP A 164 2.26 11.50 -9.53
C TRP A 164 3.29 10.39 -9.40
N ALA A 165 3.29 9.42 -10.32
CA ALA A 165 4.21 8.29 -10.29
C ALA A 165 5.69 8.72 -10.26
N LYS A 166 6.06 9.83 -10.93
CA LYS A 166 7.43 10.38 -10.90
C LYS A 166 7.87 10.91 -9.53
N VAL A 167 6.94 11.37 -8.72
CA VAL A 167 7.21 11.96 -7.39
C VAL A 167 6.82 11.04 -6.25
N PHE A 168 6.11 9.94 -6.55
CA PHE A 168 5.55 9.01 -5.58
C PHE A 168 6.62 8.45 -4.65
N ASN A 169 7.75 7.99 -5.20
CA ASN A 169 8.81 7.38 -4.39
C ASN A 169 9.38 8.35 -3.34
N ALA A 170 9.66 9.60 -3.72
CA ALA A 170 10.19 10.60 -2.80
C ALA A 170 9.15 11.04 -1.75
N TRP A 171 7.89 11.19 -2.16
CA TRP A 171 6.78 11.46 -1.24
C TRP A 171 6.61 10.33 -0.21
N PHE A 172 6.59 9.09 -0.71
CA PHE A 172 6.41 7.88 0.06
C PHE A 172 7.57 7.68 1.04
N TYR A 173 8.82 7.82 0.58
CA TYR A 173 10.01 7.70 1.43
C TYR A 173 9.91 8.59 2.67
N ARG A 174 9.54 9.88 2.50
CA ARG A 174 9.44 10.81 3.62
C ARG A 174 8.35 10.36 4.60
N ASP A 175 7.16 10.05 4.08
CA ASP A 175 6.02 9.65 4.89
C ASP A 175 6.32 8.37 5.69
N HIS A 176 6.90 7.40 5.00
CA HIS A 176 7.24 6.10 5.54
C HIS A 176 8.38 6.18 6.56
N TRP A 177 9.39 7.02 6.30
CA TRP A 177 10.45 7.31 7.28
C TRP A 177 9.88 7.86 8.59
N VAL A 178 8.93 8.81 8.51
CA VAL A 178 8.25 9.34 9.71
C VAL A 178 7.42 8.25 10.38
N GLY A 179 6.68 7.44 9.61
CA GLY A 179 5.92 6.29 10.12
C GLY A 179 6.75 5.32 10.95
N HIS A 180 8.02 5.15 10.59
CA HIS A 180 8.97 4.29 11.30
C HIS A 180 9.75 4.96 12.44
N ASN A 181 9.97 6.27 12.37
CA ASN A 181 10.88 6.98 13.31
C ASN A 181 10.17 7.90 14.29
N SER A 182 8.86 8.16 14.12
CA SER A 182 8.03 8.83 15.13
C SER A 182 7.29 7.79 15.96
N GLU A 183 7.45 7.82 17.28
CA GLU A 183 6.72 6.92 18.19
C GLU A 183 5.21 7.07 18.05
N PHE A 184 4.70 8.30 17.87
CA PHE A 184 3.27 8.53 17.71
C PHE A 184 2.75 7.92 16.39
N GLU A 185 3.42 8.20 15.27
CA GLU A 185 3.01 7.64 13.98
C GLU A 185 3.17 6.12 13.96
N PHE A 186 4.24 5.58 14.53
CA PHE A 186 4.42 4.14 14.63
C PHE A 186 3.32 3.49 15.48
N LEU A 187 3.03 3.99 16.68
CA LEU A 187 2.05 3.33 17.56
C LEU A 187 0.61 3.40 17.06
N PHE A 188 0.20 4.52 16.44
CA PHE A 188 -1.21 4.75 16.12
C PHE A 188 -1.55 4.64 14.63
N LEU A 189 -0.57 4.84 13.75
CA LEU A 189 -0.81 4.89 12.30
C LEU A 189 -0.18 3.70 11.61
N HIS A 190 1.14 3.56 11.71
CA HIS A 190 1.94 2.66 10.89
C HIS A 190 2.08 1.27 11.53
N GLY A 191 2.69 1.18 12.72
CA GLY A 191 3.03 -0.02 13.49
C GLY A 191 2.01 -1.16 13.57
N PRO A 192 0.68 -0.93 13.62
CA PRO A 192 -0.29 -2.03 13.56
C PRO A 192 -0.09 -3.01 12.38
N HIS A 193 0.45 -2.55 11.24
CA HIS A 193 0.78 -3.45 10.13
C HIS A 193 2.07 -4.27 10.35
N HIS A 194 3.02 -3.77 11.15
CA HIS A 194 4.28 -4.45 11.53
C HIS A 194 4.04 -5.49 12.63
N ASP A 195 2.96 -5.33 13.39
CA ASP A 195 2.57 -6.30 14.42
C ASP A 195 2.00 -7.58 13.84
N ALA A 196 1.53 -7.56 12.59
CA ALA A 196 1.05 -8.73 11.87
C ALA A 196 2.17 -9.46 11.10
N ILE A 197 2.04 -10.77 10.91
CA ILE A 197 3.08 -11.55 10.22
C ILE A 197 3.27 -11.05 8.77
N PRO A 198 4.52 -11.00 8.27
CA PRO A 198 4.87 -10.45 6.97
C PRO A 198 4.33 -11.37 5.87
N SER A 199 3.15 -11.04 5.36
CA SER A 199 2.43 -11.80 4.35
C SER A 199 1.63 -10.85 3.48
N GLY A 200 1.27 -11.26 2.27
CA GLY A 200 0.49 -10.43 1.35
C GLY A 200 -0.86 -10.00 1.93
N MET A 201 -1.37 -10.72 2.93
CA MET A 201 -2.64 -10.37 3.56
C MET A 201 -2.63 -9.01 4.24
N ILE A 202 -1.50 -8.55 4.80
CA ILE A 202 -1.45 -7.28 5.55
C ILE A 202 -1.44 -6.05 4.64
N ALA A 203 -1.07 -6.22 3.37
CA ALA A 203 -0.72 -5.12 2.49
C ALA A 203 -1.95 -4.42 1.90
N VAL A 204 -1.97 -3.09 2.02
CA VAL A 204 -2.82 -2.18 1.26
C VAL A 204 -2.12 -0.82 1.15
N ALA A 205 -1.36 -0.63 0.09
CA ALA A 205 -0.55 0.56 -0.16
C ALA A 205 0.33 0.94 1.05
N GLU A 206 0.98 -0.06 1.67
CA GLU A 206 1.97 0.14 2.74
C GLU A 206 1.45 0.83 3.99
N ASN A 207 0.15 0.73 4.25
CA ASN A 207 -0.51 1.45 5.32
C ASN A 207 -0.72 0.58 6.55
N GLY A 208 -0.61 1.18 7.72
CA GLY A 208 -1.37 0.74 8.89
C GLY A 208 -2.78 1.36 8.92
N PHE A 209 -3.49 1.18 10.03
CA PHE A 209 -4.94 1.38 10.13
C PHE A 209 -5.41 2.78 9.67
N LEU A 210 -5.17 3.83 10.46
CA LEU A 210 -5.57 5.20 10.11
C LEU A 210 -4.62 5.87 9.13
N GLU A 211 -3.42 5.30 8.94
CA GLU A 211 -2.44 5.79 7.98
C GLU A 211 -3.00 5.80 6.55
N GLY A 212 -3.72 4.74 6.17
CA GLY A 212 -4.34 4.66 4.84
C GLY A 212 -5.38 5.75 4.61
N PHE A 213 -6.17 6.10 5.62
CA PHE A 213 -7.10 7.22 5.51
C PHE A 213 -6.36 8.53 5.26
N LEU A 214 -5.30 8.80 6.04
CA LEU A 214 -4.53 10.04 5.92
C LEU A 214 -3.78 10.12 4.60
N ARG A 215 -3.13 9.05 4.15
CA ARG A 215 -2.39 9.05 2.87
C ARG A 215 -3.32 9.25 1.68
N PHE A 216 -4.53 8.70 1.69
CA PHE A 216 -5.48 8.86 0.57
C PHE A 216 -6.40 10.07 0.69
N THR A 217 -6.48 10.69 1.87
CA THR A 217 -7.14 12.00 2.04
C THR A 217 -6.16 13.15 1.80
N LEU A 218 -4.90 13.01 2.21
CA LEU A 218 -3.88 14.06 2.29
C LEU A 218 -2.53 13.57 1.74
N GLY A 219 -2.51 13.01 0.52
CA GLY A 219 -1.26 12.56 -0.10
C GLY A 219 -1.44 12.07 -1.53
N ALA A 220 -1.98 10.87 -1.67
CA ALA A 220 -2.21 10.23 -2.95
C ALA A 220 -3.46 10.81 -3.65
N PRO A 221 -3.36 11.24 -4.92
CA PRO A 221 -4.46 11.89 -5.64
C PRO A 221 -5.58 10.96 -6.12
N ILE A 222 -5.44 9.63 -5.95
CA ILE A 222 -6.26 8.62 -6.62
C ILE A 222 -7.76 8.76 -6.30
N ALA A 223 -8.09 9.15 -5.07
CA ALA A 223 -9.47 9.33 -4.63
C ALA A 223 -10.21 10.46 -5.37
N PHE A 224 -9.48 11.44 -5.94
CA PHE A 224 -10.07 12.60 -6.64
C PHE A 224 -10.21 12.41 -8.15
N TYR A 225 -9.69 11.32 -8.70
CA TYR A 225 -9.89 11.04 -10.12
C TYR A 225 -11.36 10.67 -10.41
N ASN A 226 -11.70 10.69 -11.69
CA ASN A 226 -12.98 10.12 -12.11
C ASN A 226 -13.07 8.64 -11.69
N PRO A 227 -14.29 8.12 -11.42
CA PRO A 227 -14.45 6.81 -10.80
C PRO A 227 -13.85 5.64 -11.60
N PHE A 228 -13.83 5.74 -12.94
CA PHE A 228 -13.26 4.70 -13.78
C PHE A 228 -11.74 4.61 -13.61
N VAL A 229 -11.03 5.74 -13.63
CA VAL A 229 -9.58 5.76 -13.43
C VAL A 229 -9.21 5.38 -12.00
N SER A 230 -9.91 5.89 -10.98
CA SER A 230 -9.69 5.46 -9.59
C SER A 230 -9.84 3.95 -9.43
N PHE A 231 -10.91 3.37 -9.98
CA PHE A 231 -11.15 1.93 -9.96
C PHE A 231 -10.01 1.14 -10.58
N LEU A 232 -9.57 1.51 -11.79
CA LEU A 232 -8.47 0.81 -12.46
C LEU A 232 -7.17 0.89 -11.66
N LEU A 233 -6.81 2.07 -11.14
CA LEU A 233 -5.60 2.25 -10.36
C LEU A 233 -5.64 1.43 -9.07
N TYR A 234 -6.73 1.48 -8.32
CA TYR A 234 -6.89 0.64 -7.12
C TYR A 234 -6.84 -0.86 -7.43
N MET A 235 -7.44 -1.29 -8.55
CA MET A 235 -7.39 -2.68 -9.01
C MET A 235 -6.01 -3.14 -9.48
N ILE A 236 -5.10 -2.22 -9.77
CA ILE A 236 -3.71 -2.52 -10.14
C ILE A 236 -2.82 -2.45 -8.89
N GLU A 237 -2.81 -1.30 -8.21
CA GLU A 237 -1.87 -0.99 -7.13
C GLU A 237 -2.04 -1.92 -5.93
N ILE A 238 -3.27 -2.11 -5.44
CA ILE A 238 -3.49 -2.90 -4.22
C ILE A 238 -3.15 -4.38 -4.43
N PRO A 239 -3.56 -5.05 -5.54
CA PRO A 239 -3.10 -6.42 -5.78
C PRO A 239 -1.61 -6.57 -6.04
N VAL A 240 -0.96 -5.59 -6.68
CA VAL A 240 0.50 -5.57 -6.85
C VAL A 240 1.18 -5.48 -5.49
N ASP A 241 0.69 -4.61 -4.61
CA ASP A 241 1.18 -4.46 -3.24
C ASP A 241 1.02 -5.73 -2.40
N ILE A 242 -0.18 -6.35 -2.43
CA ILE A 242 -0.45 -7.66 -1.79
C ILE A 242 0.54 -8.72 -2.26
N ARG A 243 0.82 -8.78 -3.57
CA ARG A 243 1.82 -9.70 -4.11
C ARG A 243 3.21 -9.31 -3.60
N GLY A 244 3.56 -8.04 -3.66
CA GLY A 244 4.83 -7.48 -3.19
C GLY A 244 5.15 -7.89 -1.76
N HIS A 245 4.13 -8.01 -0.89
CA HIS A 245 4.24 -8.37 0.53
C HIS A 245 4.24 -9.87 0.84
N GLN A 246 4.13 -10.74 -0.16
CA GLN A 246 4.13 -12.19 0.07
C GLN A 246 5.55 -12.76 0.16
N TYR A 247 6.23 -12.51 1.28
CA TYR A 247 7.60 -12.98 1.53
C TYR A 247 7.70 -14.36 2.19
N ILE A 248 6.57 -15.03 2.44
CA ILE A 248 6.57 -16.42 2.88
C ILE A 248 6.56 -17.32 1.64
N PRO A 249 7.71 -17.89 1.22
CA PRO A 249 7.82 -18.72 0.03
C PRO A 249 6.99 -20.00 0.12
N GLY A 250 6.60 -20.54 -1.03
CA GLY A 250 5.77 -21.75 -1.15
C GLY A 250 4.27 -21.53 -0.89
N ILE A 251 3.88 -20.32 -0.49
CA ILE A 251 2.49 -19.91 -0.22
C ILE A 251 2.01 -18.94 -1.29
N PHE A 252 0.74 -19.04 -1.66
CA PHE A 252 0.09 -18.16 -2.63
C PHE A 252 -0.05 -16.72 -2.10
N PRO A 253 0.14 -15.68 -2.95
CA PRO A 253 0.62 -15.75 -4.33
C PRO A 253 2.11 -16.08 -4.40
N ARG A 254 2.46 -17.09 -5.20
CA ARG A 254 3.85 -17.47 -5.42
C ARG A 254 4.55 -16.42 -6.29
N LEU A 255 5.52 -15.72 -5.72
CA LEU A 255 6.34 -14.74 -6.47
C LEU A 255 7.49 -15.45 -7.21
N PRO A 256 7.79 -15.06 -8.46
CA PRO A 256 8.98 -15.55 -9.14
C PRO A 256 10.24 -15.01 -8.46
N ARG A 257 11.35 -15.76 -8.56
CA ARG A 257 12.64 -15.35 -7.98
C ARG A 257 13.07 -13.96 -8.46
N SER A 258 12.87 -13.69 -9.75
CA SER A 258 13.20 -12.42 -10.38
C SER A 258 12.47 -11.23 -9.75
N PHE A 259 11.29 -11.43 -9.15
CA PHE A 259 10.60 -10.39 -8.41
C PHE A 259 11.30 -10.13 -7.06
N MET A 260 11.62 -11.18 -6.32
CA MET A 260 12.35 -11.10 -5.05
C MET A 260 13.73 -10.46 -5.21
N GLU A 261 14.36 -10.66 -6.37
CA GLU A 261 15.67 -10.10 -6.67
C GLU A 261 15.63 -8.60 -6.98
N ARG A 262 14.45 -8.05 -7.31
CA ARG A 262 14.25 -6.64 -7.72
C ARG A 262 13.46 -5.81 -6.73
N PHE A 263 12.81 -6.43 -5.76
CA PHE A 263 11.95 -5.75 -4.81
C PHE A 263 12.32 -6.16 -3.38
N GLN A 264 12.71 -5.17 -2.57
CA GLN A 264 13.13 -5.40 -1.18
C GLN A 264 12.28 -4.64 -0.16
N HIS A 265 11.24 -3.92 -0.56
CA HIS A 265 10.49 -3.02 0.32
C HIS A 265 10.16 -3.67 1.65
N SER A 266 9.34 -4.72 1.58
CA SER A 266 8.78 -5.34 2.77
C SER A 266 9.75 -6.28 3.48
N THR A 267 11.04 -6.29 3.10
CA THR A 267 12.09 -6.91 3.92
C THR A 267 12.26 -6.19 5.25
N HIS A 268 11.84 -4.92 5.36
CA HIS A 268 11.89 -4.19 6.62
C HIS A 268 10.98 -4.82 7.70
N HIS A 269 9.92 -5.56 7.31
CA HIS A 269 9.07 -6.28 8.26
C HIS A 269 9.80 -7.45 8.94
N TYR A 270 11.00 -7.82 8.48
CA TYR A 270 11.81 -8.85 9.11
C TYR A 270 12.85 -8.31 10.08
N GLY A 271 13.04 -7.00 10.26
CA GLY A 271 13.99 -6.55 11.28
C GLY A 271 14.37 -5.08 11.20
N PRO A 272 15.38 -4.71 10.38
CA PRO A 272 15.70 -3.30 10.16
C PRO A 272 14.45 -2.59 9.65
N LEU A 273 14.19 -1.35 10.08
CA LEU A 273 13.07 -0.56 9.56
C LEU A 273 13.33 0.00 8.15
N GLU A 274 14.48 -0.36 7.56
CA GLU A 274 14.87 -0.03 6.19
C GLU A 274 14.65 -1.23 5.27
N PRO A 275 14.33 -1.01 3.98
CA PRO A 275 14.28 0.29 3.29
C PRO A 275 12.96 1.05 3.48
N TYR A 276 13.04 2.38 3.37
CA TYR A 276 11.90 3.30 3.47
C TYR A 276 11.28 3.64 2.11
N SER A 277 12.04 3.56 1.01
CA SER A 277 11.48 3.74 -0.35
C SER A 277 10.67 2.52 -0.79
N ILE A 278 10.08 2.57 -1.99
CA ILE A 278 9.47 1.40 -2.67
C ILE A 278 10.52 0.29 -2.92
N ALA A 279 11.82 0.61 -2.82
CA ALA A 279 12.92 -0.35 -2.82
C ALA A 279 12.89 -1.33 -3.99
N SER A 280 12.62 -0.78 -5.18
CA SER A 280 12.73 -1.48 -6.44
C SER A 280 14.07 -1.15 -7.12
N LYS A 281 14.62 -2.14 -7.82
CA LYS A 281 15.87 -2.03 -8.58
C LYS A 281 15.75 -2.79 -9.91
N SER A 282 15.89 -2.07 -11.03
CA SER A 282 15.63 -2.62 -12.38
C SER A 282 16.86 -3.17 -13.10
N ASP A 283 18.08 -2.85 -12.65
CA ASP A 283 19.36 -3.20 -13.27
C ASP A 283 19.91 -4.60 -12.90
N GLY A 284 19.05 -5.53 -12.45
CA GLY A 284 19.43 -6.88 -12.03
C GLY A 284 19.53 -7.91 -13.17
N ALA A 285 20.64 -8.65 -13.23
CA ALA A 285 20.97 -9.64 -14.26
C ALA A 285 20.11 -10.93 -14.17
N SER A 286 18.97 -10.98 -14.86
CA SER A 286 18.42 -12.15 -15.56
C SER A 286 16.94 -11.92 -15.88
N ILE A 287 16.60 -11.76 -17.16
CA ILE A 287 15.21 -11.49 -17.54
C ILE A 287 14.85 -12.12 -18.90
N SER A 288 13.65 -12.72 -18.96
CA SER A 288 12.98 -13.04 -20.22
C SER A 288 12.35 -11.76 -20.81
N ALA A 289 12.64 -11.49 -22.08
CA ALA A 289 12.46 -10.18 -22.71
C ALA A 289 11.00 -9.67 -22.83
N ASP A 290 9.99 -10.54 -22.76
CA ASP A 290 8.66 -10.21 -23.30
C ASP A 290 7.68 -9.59 -22.28
N PHE A 291 7.74 -9.98 -21.00
CA PHE A 291 6.85 -9.39 -19.97
C PHE A 291 7.35 -8.01 -19.49
N ASN A 292 8.65 -7.78 -19.60
CA ASN A 292 9.32 -6.56 -19.18
C ASN A 292 8.98 -5.37 -20.07
N ARG A 293 8.90 -5.55 -21.40
CA ARG A 293 8.87 -4.41 -22.33
C ARG A 293 7.66 -3.51 -22.16
N ILE A 294 6.50 -4.08 -21.80
CA ILE A 294 5.29 -3.31 -21.58
C ILE A 294 5.35 -2.65 -20.20
N VAL A 295 5.52 -3.40 -19.11
CA VAL A 295 5.52 -2.82 -17.75
C VAL A 295 6.67 -1.81 -17.54
N GLU A 296 7.87 -2.07 -18.05
CA GLU A 296 9.00 -1.14 -17.94
C GLU A 296 8.79 0.14 -18.78
N SER A 297 8.02 0.09 -19.86
CA SER A 297 7.79 1.31 -20.66
C SER A 297 6.83 2.31 -20.01
N TRP A 298 5.97 1.86 -19.09
CA TRP A 298 4.95 2.70 -18.45
C TRP A 298 5.31 3.15 -17.03
N VAL A 299 6.24 2.46 -16.37
CA VAL A 299 6.72 2.83 -15.03
C VAL A 299 7.84 3.87 -15.14
N PRO A 300 7.75 5.03 -14.45
CA PRO A 300 8.84 6.01 -14.45
C PRO A 300 10.12 5.46 -13.81
N ASP A 301 11.27 5.95 -14.25
CA ASP A 301 12.57 5.49 -13.75
C ASP A 301 12.74 5.75 -12.24
N GLU A 302 12.11 6.81 -11.72
CA GLU A 302 12.08 7.12 -10.29
C GLU A 302 11.42 6.04 -9.44
N VAL A 303 10.54 5.23 -10.03
CA VAL A 303 9.91 4.07 -9.37
C VAL A 303 10.76 2.81 -9.62
N LYS A 304 11.31 2.64 -10.82
CA LYS A 304 12.13 1.48 -11.19
C LYS A 304 13.39 1.32 -10.35
N ASN A 305 14.06 2.43 -10.05
CA ASN A 305 15.28 2.48 -9.24
C ASN A 305 15.03 3.25 -7.94
N SER A 306 13.87 3.00 -7.33
CA SER A 306 13.41 3.70 -6.14
C SER A 306 14.36 3.57 -4.95
N ILE A 307 15.14 2.49 -4.91
CA ILE A 307 16.12 2.23 -3.85
C ILE A 307 17.24 3.28 -3.77
N GLU A 308 17.53 4.01 -4.85
CA GLU A 308 18.60 5.01 -4.84
C GLU A 308 18.43 6.05 -3.72
N LEU A 309 17.20 6.33 -3.29
CA LEU A 309 16.94 7.21 -2.15
C LEU A 309 17.48 6.64 -0.84
N ASP A 310 17.23 5.37 -0.54
CA ASP A 310 17.79 4.72 0.66
C ASP A 310 19.31 4.65 0.60
N GLU A 311 19.88 4.29 -0.56
CA GLU A 311 21.33 4.21 -0.75
C GLU A 311 22.01 5.58 -0.52
N LYS A 312 21.39 6.68 -0.98
CA LYS A 312 21.91 8.04 -0.84
C LYS A 312 21.70 8.63 0.56
N LEU A 313 20.55 8.38 1.18
CA LEU A 313 20.16 9.05 2.42
C LEU A 313 20.57 8.31 3.68
N THR A 314 20.61 6.98 3.65
CA THR A 314 20.98 6.17 4.83
C THR A 314 22.22 5.30 4.59
N GLY A 315 22.71 5.23 3.36
CA GLY A 315 23.82 4.35 3.00
C GLY A 315 23.41 2.89 2.88
N PHE A 316 22.11 2.62 2.73
CA PHE A 316 21.55 1.29 2.53
C PHE A 316 22.31 0.52 1.45
N LYS A 317 22.45 -0.80 1.63
CA LYS A 317 23.09 -1.68 0.66
C LYS A 317 22.08 -2.67 0.12
N TRP A 318 21.89 -2.67 -1.20
CA TRP A 318 21.02 -3.64 -1.87
C TRP A 318 21.37 -5.08 -1.49
N ASP A 319 22.65 -5.44 -1.62
CA ASP A 319 23.11 -6.78 -1.24
C ASP A 319 23.49 -6.83 0.25
N ASN A 320 22.45 -6.98 1.09
CA ASN A 320 22.58 -7.07 2.54
C ASN A 320 22.24 -8.49 3.08
N PRO A 321 22.57 -8.80 4.35
CA PRO A 321 22.28 -10.12 4.93
C PRO A 321 20.80 -10.51 4.93
N THR A 322 19.89 -9.55 5.09
CA THR A 322 18.44 -9.79 5.06
C THR A 322 18.01 -10.23 3.65
N TYR A 323 18.44 -9.52 2.63
CA TYR A 323 18.19 -9.86 1.22
C TYR A 323 18.67 -11.27 0.86
N ARG A 324 19.96 -11.57 1.12
CA ARG A 324 20.54 -12.90 0.83
C ARG A 324 19.79 -14.01 1.54
N LYS A 325 19.33 -13.75 2.77
CA LYS A 325 18.54 -14.70 3.55
C LYS A 325 17.14 -14.88 2.98
N THR A 326 16.48 -13.82 2.54
CA THR A 326 15.19 -13.89 1.86
C THR A 326 15.28 -14.75 0.60
N LEU A 327 16.31 -14.57 -0.23
CA LEU A 327 16.55 -15.41 -1.40
C LEU A 327 16.84 -16.88 -1.03
N SER A 328 17.65 -17.12 0.00
CA SER A 328 17.92 -18.48 0.48
C SER A 328 16.65 -19.19 0.99
N LEU A 329 15.74 -18.47 1.66
CA LEU A 329 14.45 -19.02 2.07
C LEU A 329 13.57 -19.31 0.84
N TRP A 330 13.56 -18.42 -0.14
CA TRP A 330 12.86 -18.64 -1.39
C TRP A 330 13.32 -19.93 -2.06
N ASP A 331 14.63 -20.12 -2.22
CA ASP A 331 15.20 -21.34 -2.84
C ASP A 331 14.82 -22.62 -2.12
N LYS A 332 14.75 -22.55 -0.79
CA LYS A 332 14.44 -23.71 0.04
C LYS A 332 12.98 -24.13 -0.05
N TYR A 333 12.05 -23.19 -0.18
CA TYR A 333 10.62 -23.43 0.09
C TYR A 333 9.68 -23.18 -1.09
N GLN A 334 10.15 -22.58 -2.19
CA GLN A 334 9.26 -22.21 -3.28
C GLN A 334 8.66 -23.40 -4.05
N VAL A 335 9.26 -24.59 -3.94
CA VAL A 335 8.95 -25.83 -4.66
C VAL A 335 7.43 -26.05 -4.90
#